data_AF-A0A1G5VYU9-F1
#
_entry.id   AF-A0A1G5VYU9-F1
#
_cell.length_a   1.000
_cell.length_b   1.000
_cell.length_c   1.000
_cell.angle_alpha   90.00
_cell.angle_beta   90.00
_cell.angle_gamma   90.00
#
_symmetry.space_group_name_H-M   'P 1'
#
loop_
_entity.id
_entity.type
_entity.pdbx_description
1 polymer ?
#
loop_
_entity_poly.entity_id
_entity_poly.type
_entity_poly.pdbx_seq_one_letter_code
_entity_poly.pdbx_strand_id
1 'polypeptide(L)'
;MSDDKKINADDINYAVYKIGNWKNDYEINQIGLSKEIPVTKPTVTHIKFSMDEIRNAQFEISDKTVNGFVAIALQLNPKVQEMELEDVIDLEQDEFDKISEELDGLELLDDDLTIDLDDETYLIYKLEKECHVTQSIPANEHTRKYYEAEMKRIDDAVLN
;
A
#
# COMPACT_ATOMS: atom_id res chain seq x y z
N MET A 1 12.46 14.25 26.87
CA MET A 1 13.47 14.08 25.81
C MET A 1 12.91 14.86 24.63
N SER A 2 13.70 15.72 23.97
CA SER A 2 13.18 16.47 22.83
C SER A 2 13.11 15.51 21.65
N ASP A 3 11.98 14.82 21.55
CA ASP A 3 11.66 14.00 20.38
C ASP A 3 11.59 14.96 19.20
N ASP A 4 12.43 14.75 18.18
CA ASP A 4 12.39 15.53 16.96
C ASP A 4 10.99 15.38 16.35
N LYS A 5 10.16 16.41 16.51
CA LYS A 5 8.81 16.50 15.94
C LYS A 5 8.80 16.61 14.42
N LYS A 6 9.92 16.35 13.78
CA LYS A 6 10.17 16.69 12.39
C LYS A 6 10.97 15.58 11.74
N ILE A 7 10.56 15.22 10.53
CA ILE A 7 11.25 14.25 9.68
C ILE A 7 11.55 14.90 8.35
N ASN A 8 12.60 14.46 7.66
CA ASN A 8 12.84 14.88 6.28
C ASN A 8 11.97 14.03 5.34
N ALA A 9 11.56 14.61 4.22
CA ALA A 9 10.77 13.92 3.20
C ALA A 9 11.53 12.74 2.57
N ASP A 10 12.87 12.77 2.60
CA ASP A 10 13.75 11.71 2.12
C ASP A 10 14.09 10.63 3.16
N ASP A 11 13.55 10.72 4.39
CA ASP A 11 13.85 9.75 5.44
C ASP A 11 13.22 8.38 5.13
N ILE A 12 14.10 7.43 4.81
CA ILE A 12 13.73 6.04 4.45
C ILE A 12 13.05 5.27 5.58
N ASN A 13 13.15 5.73 6.83
CA ASN A 13 12.53 5.11 8.00
C ASN A 13 11.09 5.58 8.20
N TYR A 14 10.55 6.42 7.32
CA TYR A 14 9.16 6.84 7.35
C TYR A 14 8.47 6.58 6.01
N ALA A 15 7.21 6.21 6.10
CA ALA A 15 6.28 6.19 4.99
C ALA A 15 5.27 7.33 5.19
N VAL A 16 5.08 8.13 4.13
CA VAL A 16 4.27 9.34 4.18
C VAL A 16 3.25 9.31 3.05
N TYR A 17 1.98 9.43 3.44
CA TYR A 17 0.85 9.39 2.53
C TYR A 17 -0.05 10.60 2.73
N LYS A 18 -0.86 10.91 1.72
CA LYS A 18 -2.05 11.74 1.85
C LYS A 18 -3.28 10.89 1.58
N ILE A 19 -4.42 11.27 2.15
CA ILE A 19 -5.70 10.63 1.81
C ILE A 19 -6.14 11.14 0.44
N GLY A 20 -6.41 10.21 -0.47
CA GLY A 20 -6.85 10.52 -1.83
C GLY A 20 -7.55 9.33 -2.48
N ASN A 21 -7.82 9.46 -3.77
CA ASN A 21 -8.31 8.37 -4.60
C ASN A 21 -7.34 8.17 -5.74
N TRP A 22 -7.13 6.91 -6.12
CA TRP A 22 -6.48 6.56 -7.37
C TRP A 22 -7.38 6.94 -8.56
N LYS A 23 -6.75 7.08 -9.73
CA LYS A 23 -7.42 7.41 -10.98
C LYS A 23 -8.23 6.23 -11.52
N ASN A 24 -7.70 5.02 -11.37
CA ASN A 24 -8.39 3.79 -11.75
C ASN A 24 -9.09 3.14 -10.55
N ASP A 25 -10.10 2.35 -10.85
CA ASP A 25 -10.72 1.45 -9.88
C ASP A 25 -9.97 0.11 -9.90
N TYR A 26 -9.65 -0.43 -8.72
CA TYR A 26 -8.89 -1.65 -8.54
C TYR A 26 -9.72 -2.70 -7.79
N GLU A 27 -9.48 -3.97 -8.09
CA GLU A 27 -10.16 -5.12 -7.49
C GLU A 27 -9.18 -6.16 -6.91
N ILE A 28 -7.95 -6.24 -7.44
CA ILE A 28 -6.92 -7.21 -7.04
C ILE A 28 -5.75 -6.52 -6.33
N ASN A 29 -5.31 -5.38 -6.86
CA ASN A 29 -4.10 -4.72 -6.40
C ASN A 29 -4.33 -4.03 -5.04
N GLN A 30 -3.68 -4.56 -4.00
CA GLN A 30 -3.85 -4.08 -2.62
C GLN A 30 -3.43 -2.62 -2.41
N ILE A 31 -2.53 -2.08 -3.24
CA ILE A 31 -2.15 -0.67 -3.21
C ILE A 31 -3.28 0.20 -3.76
N GLY A 32 -3.84 -0.21 -4.91
CA GLY A 32 -4.95 0.49 -5.57
C GLY A 32 -6.28 0.44 -4.79
N LEU A 33 -6.45 -0.54 -3.89
CA LEU A 33 -7.60 -0.63 -2.99
C LEU A 33 -7.52 0.34 -1.79
N SER A 34 -6.33 0.89 -1.51
CA SER A 34 -6.11 1.83 -0.42
C SER A 34 -6.44 3.26 -0.84
N LYS A 35 -6.82 4.11 0.12
CA LYS A 35 -6.95 5.56 -0.05
C LYS A 35 -5.67 6.33 0.32
N GLU A 36 -4.61 5.61 0.68
CA GLU A 36 -3.32 6.18 1.02
C GLU A 36 -2.48 6.38 -0.25
N ILE A 37 -2.33 7.64 -0.67
CA ILE A 37 -1.53 8.01 -1.83
C ILE A 37 -0.14 8.45 -1.36
N PRO A 38 0.95 7.82 -1.80
CA PRO A 38 2.29 8.18 -1.34
C PRO A 38 2.69 9.57 -1.84
N VAL A 39 3.38 10.32 -0.99
CA VAL A 39 3.79 11.70 -1.31
C VAL A 39 5.29 11.92 -1.25
N THR A 40 6.07 10.92 -0.82
CA THR A 40 7.53 10.99 -0.82
C THR A 40 8.16 9.88 -1.63
N LYS A 41 9.35 10.16 -2.17
CA LYS A 41 10.12 9.21 -2.98
C LYS A 41 10.49 7.92 -2.24
N PRO A 42 10.91 7.94 -0.95
CA PRO A 42 11.10 6.70 -0.20
C PRO A 42 9.82 5.87 -0.11
N THR A 43 8.66 6.50 0.13
CA THR A 43 7.38 5.79 0.23
C THR A 43 7.01 5.09 -1.08
N VAL A 44 7.13 5.80 -2.22
CA VAL A 44 6.90 5.19 -3.55
C VAL A 44 7.87 4.03 -3.81
N THR A 45 9.13 4.20 -3.42
CA THR A 45 10.16 3.15 -3.60
C THR A 45 9.82 1.90 -2.79
N HIS A 46 9.42 2.07 -1.52
CA HIS A 46 9.00 0.97 -0.66
C HIS A 46 7.76 0.26 -1.22
N ILE A 47 6.75 1.00 -1.69
CA ILE A 47 5.55 0.42 -2.32
C ILE A 47 5.93 -0.44 -3.52
N LYS A 48 6.74 0.09 -4.44
CA LYS A 48 7.14 -0.65 -5.65
C LYS A 48 7.92 -1.90 -5.30
N PHE A 49 8.81 -1.82 -4.33
CA PHE A 49 9.52 -2.99 -3.83
C PHE A 49 8.56 -4.06 -3.30
N SER A 50 7.59 -3.67 -2.46
CA SER A 50 6.56 -4.61 -1.97
C SER A 50 5.69 -5.18 -3.09
N MET A 51 5.31 -4.38 -4.08
CA MET A 51 4.57 -4.87 -5.24
C MET A 51 5.36 -5.92 -6.01
N ASP A 52 6.66 -5.67 -6.25
CA ASP A 52 7.54 -6.63 -6.92
C ASP A 52 7.71 -7.91 -6.10
N GLU A 53 7.86 -7.81 -4.78
CA GLU A 53 7.94 -9.00 -3.91
C GLU A 53 6.67 -9.85 -3.98
N ILE A 54 5.49 -9.24 -3.91
CA ILE A 54 4.20 -9.94 -4.00
C ILE A 54 4.08 -10.60 -5.39
N ARG A 55 4.39 -9.87 -6.46
CA ARG A 55 4.25 -10.36 -7.83
C ARG A 55 5.25 -11.46 -8.18
N ASN A 56 6.45 -11.43 -7.60
CA ASN A 56 7.46 -12.47 -7.82
C ASN A 56 7.20 -13.74 -6.99
N ALA A 57 6.34 -13.68 -5.97
CA ALA A 57 5.91 -14.87 -5.27
C ALA A 57 5.08 -15.78 -6.20
N GLN A 58 5.30 -17.09 -6.11
CA GLN A 58 4.67 -18.08 -6.99
C GLN A 58 3.86 -19.08 -6.17
N PHE A 59 2.64 -19.36 -6.64
CA PHE A 59 1.71 -20.29 -6.00
C PHE A 59 1.10 -21.22 -7.04
N GLU A 60 0.96 -22.49 -6.69
CA GLU A 60 0.28 -23.49 -7.52
C GLU A 60 -1.22 -23.48 -7.20
N ILE A 61 -2.04 -23.07 -8.16
CA ILE A 61 -3.51 -23.07 -8.05
C ILE A 61 -4.07 -23.85 -9.23
N SER A 62 -4.80 -24.93 -8.92
CA SER A 62 -5.29 -25.89 -9.91
C SER A 62 -4.13 -26.54 -10.70
N ASP A 63 -4.03 -26.28 -12.00
CA ASP A 63 -2.99 -26.76 -12.91
C ASP A 63 -2.06 -25.62 -13.41
N LYS A 64 -2.10 -24.45 -12.75
CA LYS A 64 -1.29 -23.27 -13.12
C LYS A 64 -0.49 -22.72 -11.94
N THR A 65 0.68 -22.19 -12.25
CA THR A 65 1.45 -21.31 -11.37
C THR A 65 0.98 -19.88 -11.57
N VAL A 66 0.56 -19.20 -10.49
CA VAL A 66 0.14 -17.80 -10.49
C VAL A 66 0.98 -16.96 -9.54
N ASN A 67 0.96 -15.64 -9.72
CA ASN A 67 1.67 -14.71 -8.84
C ASN A 67 0.93 -14.47 -7.51
N GLY A 68 1.60 -13.79 -6.56
CA GLY A 68 1.04 -13.50 -5.26
C GLY A 68 -0.21 -12.62 -5.26
N PHE A 69 -0.35 -11.66 -6.19
CA PHE A 69 -1.55 -10.83 -6.28
C PHE A 69 -2.78 -11.66 -6.65
N VAL A 70 -2.67 -12.50 -7.68
CA VAL A 70 -3.73 -13.43 -8.09
C VAL A 70 -4.07 -14.38 -6.93
N ALA A 71 -3.06 -14.97 -6.28
CA ALA A 71 -3.27 -15.89 -5.17
C ALA A 71 -4.00 -15.25 -3.98
N ILE A 72 -3.60 -14.03 -3.60
CA ILE A 72 -4.22 -13.27 -2.50
C ILE A 72 -5.66 -12.89 -2.87
N ALA A 73 -5.90 -12.41 -4.09
CA ALA A 73 -7.24 -11.99 -4.49
C ALA A 73 -8.23 -13.16 -4.57
N LEU A 74 -7.80 -14.33 -5.08
CA LEU A 74 -8.61 -15.55 -5.01
C LEU A 74 -8.91 -15.99 -3.57
N GLN A 75 -8.02 -15.72 -2.62
CA GLN A 75 -8.24 -16.07 -1.22
C GLN A 75 -9.17 -15.09 -0.49
N LEU A 76 -9.12 -13.79 -0.83
CA LEU A 76 -9.72 -12.72 -0.02
C LEU A 76 -10.87 -11.96 -0.68
N ASN A 77 -10.99 -11.96 -2.00
CA ASN A 77 -12.01 -11.20 -2.72
C ASN A 77 -13.10 -12.14 -3.28
N PRO A 78 -14.32 -12.15 -2.71
CA PRO A 78 -15.41 -13.03 -3.16
C PRO A 78 -15.79 -12.82 -4.62
N LYS A 79 -15.67 -11.60 -5.16
CA LYS A 79 -15.95 -11.35 -6.58
C LYS A 79 -14.96 -12.06 -7.49
N VAL A 80 -13.67 -12.04 -7.10
CA VAL A 80 -12.59 -12.68 -7.84
C VAL A 80 -12.68 -14.21 -7.74
N GLN A 81 -13.19 -14.75 -6.64
CA GLN A 81 -13.44 -16.20 -6.48
C GLN A 81 -14.44 -16.76 -7.48
N GLU A 82 -15.36 -15.93 -7.98
CA GLU A 82 -16.37 -16.32 -8.98
C GLU A 82 -15.87 -16.19 -10.42
N MET A 83 -14.68 -15.60 -10.64
CA MET A 83 -14.09 -15.38 -11.96
C MET A 83 -13.32 -16.61 -12.44
N GLU A 84 -13.23 -16.78 -13.76
CA GLU A 84 -12.33 -17.76 -14.36
C GLU A 84 -10.87 -17.35 -14.12
N LEU A 85 -10.00 -18.32 -13.82
CA LEU A 85 -8.61 -18.05 -13.43
C LEU A 85 -7.83 -17.20 -14.46
N GLU A 86 -8.11 -17.39 -15.75
CA GLU A 86 -7.45 -16.61 -16.81
C GLU A 86 -7.87 -15.14 -16.76
N ASP A 87 -9.15 -14.86 -16.53
CA ASP A 87 -9.66 -13.49 -16.43
C ASP A 87 -9.05 -12.78 -15.21
N VAL A 88 -8.78 -13.50 -14.12
CA VAL A 88 -8.10 -12.96 -12.93
C VAL A 88 -6.64 -12.62 -13.22
N ILE A 89 -5.94 -13.46 -13.98
CA ILE A 89 -4.55 -13.22 -14.39
C ILE A 89 -4.47 -11.99 -15.30
N ASP A 90 -5.37 -11.89 -16.28
CA ASP A 90 -5.45 -10.74 -17.19
C ASP A 90 -5.79 -9.45 -16.43
N LEU A 91 -6.72 -9.52 -15.46
CA LEU A 91 -7.07 -8.39 -14.60
C LEU A 91 -5.88 -7.95 -13.72
N GLU A 92 -5.13 -8.90 -13.14
CA GLU A 92 -3.95 -8.56 -12.34
C GLU A 92 -2.90 -7.81 -13.18
N GLN A 93 -2.63 -8.28 -14.39
CA GLN A 93 -1.65 -7.65 -15.28
C GLN A 93 -2.07 -6.22 -15.65
N ASP A 94 -3.35 -6.02 -16.01
CA ASP A 94 -3.89 -4.69 -16.34
C ASP A 94 -3.84 -3.74 -15.12
N GLU A 95 -4.23 -4.21 -13.94
CA GLU A 95 -4.15 -3.42 -12.71
C GLU A 95 -2.71 -3.10 -12.31
N PHE A 96 -1.78 -4.05 -12.47
CA PHE A 96 -0.36 -3.82 -12.17
C PHE A 96 0.23 -2.73 -13.05
N ASP A 97 -0.07 -2.74 -14.35
CA ASP A 97 0.44 -1.74 -15.29
C ASP A 97 -0.15 -0.35 -14.98
N LYS A 98 -1.45 -0.27 -14.70
CA LYS A 98 -2.14 0.97 -14.31
C LYS A 98 -1.58 1.57 -13.03
N ILE A 99 -1.44 0.79 -11.96
CA ILE A 99 -0.95 1.33 -10.69
C ILE A 99 0.52 1.74 -10.80
N SER A 100 1.31 1.02 -11.60
CA SER A 100 2.71 1.38 -11.86
C SER A 100 2.81 2.72 -12.58
N GLU A 101 1.98 2.94 -13.61
CA GLU A 101 1.89 4.24 -14.31
C GLU A 101 1.42 5.35 -13.37
N GLU A 102 0.41 5.09 -12.54
CA GLU A 102 -0.08 6.07 -11.57
C GLU A 102 1.01 6.46 -10.57
N LEU A 103 1.74 5.49 -10.00
CA LEU A 103 2.86 5.72 -9.08
C LEU A 103 4.00 6.52 -9.72
N ASP A 104 4.31 6.27 -10.99
CA ASP A 104 5.30 7.03 -11.75
C ASP A 104 4.84 8.47 -12.04
N GLY A 105 3.53 8.70 -12.10
CA GLY A 105 2.92 10.00 -12.36
C GLY A 105 2.63 10.85 -11.13
N LEU A 106 2.92 10.38 -9.91
CA LEU A 106 2.61 11.11 -8.69
C LEU A 106 3.49 12.36 -8.54
N GLU A 107 2.85 13.48 -8.16
CA GLU A 107 3.55 14.67 -7.72
C GLU A 107 4.03 14.46 -6.27
N LEU A 108 5.34 14.34 -6.10
CA LEU A 108 6.00 14.08 -4.83
C LEU A 108 6.50 15.38 -4.19
N LEU A 109 6.64 15.37 -2.86
CA LEU A 109 7.31 16.42 -2.10
C LEU A 109 8.79 16.47 -2.45
N ASP A 110 9.39 17.66 -2.38
CA ASP A 110 10.83 17.84 -2.53
C ASP A 110 11.59 17.11 -1.41
N ASP A 111 12.67 16.41 -1.76
CA ASP A 111 13.50 15.62 -0.84
C ASP A 111 14.07 16.47 0.32
N ASP A 112 14.31 17.77 0.08
CA ASP A 112 14.84 18.73 1.07
C ASP A 112 13.77 19.26 2.06
N LEU A 113 12.50 18.89 1.89
CA LEU A 113 11.41 19.38 2.73
C LEU A 113 11.40 18.65 4.08
N THR A 114 11.07 19.39 5.14
CA THR A 114 10.84 18.82 6.47
C THR A 114 9.35 18.78 6.78
N ILE A 115 8.87 17.63 7.22
CA ILE A 115 7.48 17.36 7.59
C ILE A 115 7.36 17.35 9.11
N ASP A 116 6.35 18.05 9.64
CA ASP A 116 6.05 18.01 11.07
C ASP A 116 5.26 16.73 11.40
N LEU A 117 5.67 15.99 12.42
CA LEU A 117 4.97 14.79 12.86
C LEU A 117 3.60 15.10 13.44
N ASP A 118 3.33 16.34 13.86
CA ASP A 118 2.00 16.77 14.31
C ASP A 118 1.12 17.26 13.11
N ASP A 119 1.60 17.17 11.87
CA ASP A 119 0.84 17.58 10.66
C ASP A 119 -0.27 16.56 10.33
N GLU A 120 -1.52 17.01 10.41
CA GLU A 120 -2.71 16.23 10.08
C GLU A 120 -3.03 16.20 8.56
N THR A 121 -2.21 16.85 7.74
CA THR A 121 -2.30 16.77 6.27
C THR A 121 -1.84 15.39 5.76
N TYR A 122 -0.94 14.75 6.51
CA TYR A 122 -0.31 13.50 6.11
C TYR A 122 -0.62 12.37 7.10
N LEU A 123 -0.69 11.17 6.54
CA LEU A 123 -0.60 9.93 7.30
C LEU A 123 0.88 9.53 7.33
N ILE A 124 1.45 9.50 8.54
CA ILE A 124 2.89 9.29 8.75
C ILE A 124 3.07 8.02 9.55
N TYR A 125 3.79 7.06 8.97
CA TYR A 125 4.15 5.83 9.62
C TYR A 125 5.66 5.72 9.77
N LYS A 126 6.11 5.34 10.95
CA LYS A 126 7.49 4.96 11.21
C LYS A 126 7.68 3.49 10.82
N LEU A 127 8.69 3.22 10.01
CA LEU A 127 9.08 1.90 9.57
C LEU A 127 10.16 1.35 10.50
N GLU A 128 9.81 0.32 11.27
CA GLU A 128 10.74 -0.34 12.18
C GLU A 128 10.98 -1.78 11.72
N LYS A 129 12.24 -2.20 11.65
CA LYS A 129 12.59 -3.58 11.29
C LYS A 129 12.62 -4.44 12.55
N GLU A 130 11.70 -5.39 12.65
CA GLU A 130 11.71 -6.41 13.70
C GLU A 130 12.09 -7.77 13.08
N CYS A 131 13.31 -8.23 13.40
CA CYS A 131 13.91 -9.45 12.86
C CYS A 131 13.94 -9.50 11.32
N HIS A 132 12.91 -10.12 10.73
CA HIS A 132 12.76 -10.37 9.29
C HIS A 132 11.62 -9.59 8.66
N VAL A 133 10.88 -8.77 9.43
CA VAL A 133 9.67 -8.08 8.98
C VAL A 133 9.80 -6.58 9.24
N THR A 134 9.39 -5.77 8.27
CA THR A 134 9.21 -4.33 8.46
C THR A 134 7.82 -4.08 9.02
N GLN A 135 7.73 -3.44 10.17
CA GLN A 135 6.48 -2.99 10.77
C GLN A 135 6.25 -1.52 10.46
N SER A 136 4.99 -1.20 10.14
CA SER A 136 4.53 0.16 9.93
C SER A 136 3.79 0.61 11.19
N ILE A 137 4.34 1.57 11.92
CA ILE A 137 3.80 2.06 13.20
C ILE A 137 3.31 3.49 13.01
N PRO A 138 2.04 3.83 13.31
CA PRO A 138 1.55 5.21 13.22
C PRO A 138 2.43 6.16 14.05
N ALA A 139 2.96 7.21 13.41
CA ALA A 139 3.89 8.15 14.05
C ALA A 139 3.17 9.20 14.91
N ASN A 140 1.87 9.41 14.69
CA ASN A 140 1.06 10.40 15.41
C ASN A 140 -0.38 9.90 15.66
N GLU A 141 -1.14 10.64 16.47
CA GLU A 141 -2.52 10.27 16.83
C GLU A 141 -3.48 10.33 15.63
N HIS A 142 -3.27 11.27 14.72
CA HIS A 142 -4.07 11.41 13.49
C HIS A 142 -4.00 10.13 12.63
N THR A 143 -2.78 9.68 12.34
CA THR A 143 -2.50 8.46 11.58
C THR A 143 -3.01 7.23 12.31
N ARG A 144 -2.84 7.17 13.64
CA ARG A 144 -3.36 6.05 14.44
C ARG A 144 -4.89 5.92 14.33
N LYS A 145 -5.62 7.04 14.43
CA LYS A 145 -7.08 7.05 14.29
C LYS A 145 -7.53 6.61 12.91
N TYR A 146 -6.83 7.05 11.86
CA TYR A 146 -7.11 6.62 10.50
C TYR A 146 -6.88 5.11 10.34
N TYR A 147 -5.71 4.62 10.77
CA TYR A 147 -5.37 3.19 10.73
C TYR A 147 -6.39 2.31 11.47
N GLU A 148 -6.78 2.69 12.70
CA GLU A 148 -7.79 1.96 13.48
C GLU A 148 -9.16 1.94 12.79
N ALA A 149 -9.57 3.05 12.16
CA ALA A 149 -10.81 3.13 11.40
C ALA A 149 -10.76 2.26 10.14
N GLU A 150 -9.62 2.21 9.46
CA GLU A 150 -9.43 1.42 8.25
C GLU A 150 -9.41 -0.07 8.54
N MET A 151 -8.73 -0.51 9.60
CA MET A 151 -8.76 -1.90 10.06
C MET A 151 -10.18 -2.35 10.39
N LYS A 152 -10.95 -1.50 11.08
CA LYS A 152 -12.35 -1.79 11.36
C LYS A 152 -13.19 -1.89 10.08
N ARG A 153 -12.97 -1.01 9.09
CA ARG A 153 -13.66 -1.07 7.80
C ARG A 153 -13.37 -2.39 7.07
N ILE A 154 -12.13 -2.87 7.12
CA ILE A 154 -11.72 -4.15 6.52
C ILE A 154 -12.38 -5.31 7.27
N ASP A 155 -12.32 -5.33 8.60
CA ASP A 155 -12.97 -6.37 9.41
C ASP A 155 -14.47 -6.45 9.12
N ASP A 156 -15.15 -5.30 9.06
CA ASP A 156 -16.57 -5.21 8.71
C ASP A 156 -16.85 -5.69 7.28
N ALA A 157 -15.92 -5.52 6.34
CA ALA A 157 -16.06 -5.97 4.95
C ALA A 157 -15.81 -7.47 4.75
N VAL A 158 -14.97 -8.09 5.59
CA VAL A 158 -14.65 -9.53 5.53
C VAL A 158 -15.67 -10.38 6.28
N LEU A 159 -16.35 -9.82 7.29
CA LEU A 159 -17.36 -10.52 8.11
C LEU A 159 -18.79 -10.47 7.55
N ASN A 160 -19.02 -9.77 6.43
CA ASN A 160 -20.33 -9.65 5.77
C ASN A 160 -20.31 -10.30 4.38
#